data_AF-A0A7J6QBX0-F1
#
_entry.id   AF-A0A7J6QBX0-F1
#
_cell.length_a   1.000
_cell.length_b   1.000
_cell.length_c   1.000
_cell.angle_alpha   90.00
_cell.angle_beta   90.00
_cell.angle_gamma   90.00
#
_symmetry.space_group_name_H-M   'P 1'
#
loop_
_entity.id
_entity.type
_entity.pdbx_description
1 polymer ?
#
loop_
_entity_poly.entity_id
_entity_poly.type
_entity_poly.pdbx_seq_one_letter_code
_entity_poly.pdbx_strand_id
1 'polypeptide(L)'
;MILKLVPTPNTFRGCLRLIKLWAKRRGLYANIIGFFGGITWALLVARVCQMFPNMQSVQLVRRFFLILSRWNWDNPVTLCPIRQSNEIGLMSFKVWNPKQYASDRSHLMPVITPAFPSMNSTYNVTETTKRIIMGEIERAHKLTMLKKDNVDWELLCHKFPFFCNYLYYVQIRVSALSSTAYRKYKGFVESRLRLLVRMLENTPGIKSVRPWPEEMP
;
A
#
# COMPACT_ATOMS: atom_id res chain seq x y z
N MET A 1 -7.75 17.43 4.53
CA MET A 1 -6.37 17.81 4.18
C MET A 1 -5.95 17.39 2.77
N ILE A 2 -5.94 16.09 2.42
CA ILE A 2 -5.50 15.62 1.08
C ILE A 2 -6.23 16.32 -0.07
N LEU A 3 -7.55 16.54 0.06
CA LEU A 3 -8.35 17.24 -0.96
C LEU A 3 -7.91 18.68 -1.22
N LYS A 4 -7.23 19.34 -0.27
CA LYS A 4 -6.66 20.68 -0.44
C LYS A 4 -5.29 20.65 -1.13
N LEU A 5 -4.65 19.48 -1.23
CA LEU A 5 -3.31 19.27 -1.78
C LEU A 5 -3.33 18.68 -3.20
N VAL A 6 -4.51 18.40 -3.75
CA VAL A 6 -4.69 17.89 -5.11
C VAL A 6 -5.26 18.97 -6.02
N PRO A 7 -4.79 19.10 -7.28
CA PRO A 7 -5.26 20.13 -8.21
C PRO A 7 -6.75 20.00 -8.54
N THR A 8 -7.20 18.77 -8.82
CA THR A 8 -8.59 18.50 -9.23
C THR A 8 -9.19 17.39 -8.36
N PRO A 9 -10.00 17.73 -7.33
CA PRO A 9 -10.56 16.76 -6.39
C PRO A 9 -11.40 15.65 -7.03
N ASN A 10 -12.15 15.96 -8.10
CA ASN A 10 -13.00 14.97 -8.78
C ASN A 10 -12.18 13.91 -9.51
N THR A 11 -11.16 14.34 -10.26
CA THR A 11 -10.22 13.44 -10.94
C THR A 11 -9.47 12.56 -9.93
N PHE A 12 -9.01 13.15 -8.83
CA PHE A 12 -8.40 12.40 -7.71
C PHE A 12 -9.34 11.30 -7.17
N ARG A 13 -10.60 11.63 -6.88
CA ARG A 13 -11.59 10.66 -6.37
C ARG A 13 -11.83 9.53 -7.35
N GLY A 14 -11.98 9.84 -8.64
CA GLY A 14 -12.19 8.85 -9.70
C GLY A 14 -11.02 7.87 -9.79
N CYS A 15 -9.79 8.40 -9.88
CA CYS A 15 -8.57 7.60 -9.90
C CYS A 15 -8.42 6.74 -8.63
N LEU A 16 -8.63 7.34 -7.44
CA LEU A 16 -8.51 6.63 -6.17
C LEU A 16 -9.51 5.47 -6.03
N ARG A 17 -10.76 5.65 -6.49
CA ARG A 17 -11.76 4.56 -6.48
C ARG A 17 -11.28 3.37 -7.30
N LEU A 18 -10.79 3.62 -8.51
CA LEU A 18 -10.26 2.56 -9.37
C LEU A 18 -9.02 1.90 -8.76
N ILE A 19 -8.03 2.68 -8.29
CA ILE A 19 -6.82 2.13 -7.68
C ILE A 19 -7.15 1.28 -6.44
N LYS A 20 -8.11 1.69 -5.62
CA LYS A 20 -8.55 0.88 -4.47
C LYS A 20 -9.23 -0.41 -4.92
N LEU A 21 -10.06 -0.37 -5.96
CA LEU A 21 -10.68 -1.58 -6.52
C LEU A 21 -9.61 -2.55 -7.04
N TRP A 22 -8.68 -2.06 -7.85
CA TRP A 22 -7.53 -2.82 -8.34
C TRP A 22 -6.74 -3.43 -7.18
N ALA A 23 -6.32 -2.62 -6.20
CA ALA A 23 -5.53 -3.10 -5.06
C ALA A 23 -6.25 -4.20 -4.27
N LYS A 24 -7.56 -4.08 -4.04
CA LYS A 24 -8.37 -5.12 -3.39
C LYS A 24 -8.41 -6.41 -4.22
N ARG A 25 -8.78 -6.31 -5.51
CA ARG A 25 -8.87 -7.46 -6.43
C ARG A 25 -7.54 -8.19 -6.59
N ARG A 26 -6.43 -7.47 -6.45
CA ARG A 26 -5.06 -8.02 -6.50
C ARG A 26 -4.52 -8.43 -5.12
N GLY A 27 -5.28 -8.31 -4.04
CA GLY A 27 -4.84 -8.73 -2.69
C GLY A 27 -3.73 -7.86 -2.09
N LEU A 28 -3.72 -6.56 -2.38
CA LEU A 28 -2.72 -5.56 -1.95
C LEU A 28 -3.28 -4.54 -0.96
N TYR A 29 -4.43 -4.82 -0.35
CA TYR A 29 -5.14 -3.88 0.52
C TYR A 29 -5.29 -4.46 1.93
N ALA A 30 -4.27 -4.29 2.78
CA ALA A 30 -4.32 -4.59 4.21
C ALA A 30 -3.02 -4.17 4.93
N ASN A 31 -3.07 -3.05 5.67
CA ASN A 31 -1.91 -2.56 6.43
C ASN A 31 -1.45 -3.53 7.54
N ILE A 32 -2.39 -4.28 8.12
CA ILE A 32 -2.11 -5.19 9.24
C ILE A 32 -1.15 -6.33 8.87
N ILE A 33 -1.18 -6.79 7.62
CA ILE A 33 -0.30 -7.84 7.08
C ILE A 33 0.83 -7.31 6.19
N GLY A 34 1.08 -5.99 6.20
CA GLY A 34 2.21 -5.37 5.50
C GLY A 34 1.95 -4.92 4.07
N PHE A 35 0.70 -4.88 3.60
CA PHE A 35 0.33 -4.20 2.37
C PHE A 35 -0.09 -2.75 2.62
N PHE A 36 -0.51 -2.03 1.59
CA PHE A 36 -0.96 -0.65 1.73
C PHE A 36 -2.39 -0.55 2.27
N GLY A 37 -2.60 0.40 3.18
CA GLY A 37 -3.94 0.79 3.65
C GLY A 37 -4.60 1.82 2.75
N GLY A 38 -5.85 2.17 3.05
CA GLY A 38 -6.61 3.14 2.27
C GLY A 38 -5.99 4.53 2.21
N ILE A 39 -5.40 4.98 3.33
CA ILE A 39 -4.72 6.28 3.39
C ILE A 39 -3.46 6.28 2.52
N THR A 40 -2.66 5.22 2.53
CA THR A 40 -1.46 5.08 1.71
C THR A 40 -1.81 5.17 0.22
N TRP A 41 -2.79 4.41 -0.25
CA TRP A 41 -3.25 4.50 -1.63
C TRP A 41 -3.73 5.91 -2.01
N ALA A 42 -4.42 6.60 -1.09
CA ALA A 42 -4.84 7.98 -1.30
C ALA A 42 -3.66 8.94 -1.43
N LEU A 43 -2.61 8.78 -0.60
CA LEU A 43 -1.40 9.61 -0.67
C LEU A 43 -0.63 9.37 -1.97
N LEU A 44 -0.50 8.12 -2.41
CA LEU A 44 0.16 7.78 -3.68
C LEU A 44 -0.57 8.39 -4.88
N VAL A 45 -1.90 8.25 -4.94
CA VAL A 45 -2.71 8.85 -6.01
C VAL A 45 -2.62 10.38 -5.97
N ALA A 46 -2.72 10.97 -4.78
CA ALA A 46 -2.60 12.43 -4.62
C ALA A 46 -1.25 12.94 -5.13
N ARG A 47 -0.14 12.22 -4.86
CA ARG A 47 1.19 12.60 -5.35
C ARG A 47 1.24 12.63 -6.87
N VAL A 48 0.68 11.62 -7.53
CA VAL A 48 0.64 11.57 -8.99
C VAL A 48 -0.25 12.68 -9.55
N CYS A 49 -1.37 13.00 -8.90
CA CYS A 49 -2.20 14.16 -9.27
C CYS A 49 -1.42 15.49 -9.16
N GLN A 50 -0.55 15.66 -8.16
CA GLN A 50 0.31 16.85 -8.05
C GLN A 50 1.34 16.95 -9.18
N MET A 51 1.89 15.82 -9.61
CA MET A 51 2.87 15.77 -10.70
C MET A 51 2.23 16.04 -12.08
N PHE A 52 0.93 15.76 -12.24
CA PHE A 52 0.21 15.89 -13.51
C PHE A 52 -1.15 16.60 -13.32
N PRO A 53 -1.16 17.92 -13.02
CA PRO A 53 -2.36 18.65 -12.59
C PRO A 53 -3.49 18.69 -13.62
N ASN A 54 -3.13 18.68 -14.91
CA ASN A 54 -4.07 18.89 -16.02
C ASN A 54 -4.49 17.59 -16.73
N MET A 55 -4.04 16.42 -16.24
CA MET A 55 -4.38 15.15 -16.89
C MET A 55 -5.76 14.64 -16.50
N GLN A 56 -6.42 13.99 -17.47
CA GLN A 56 -7.70 13.33 -17.25
C GLN A 56 -7.52 11.99 -16.49
N SER A 57 -8.62 11.48 -15.92
CA SER A 57 -8.61 10.29 -15.04
C SER A 57 -7.88 9.08 -15.65
N VAL A 58 -8.13 8.73 -16.92
CA VAL A 58 -7.52 7.56 -17.58
C VAL A 58 -6.00 7.73 -17.74
N GLN A 59 -5.56 8.91 -18.16
CA GLN A 59 -4.14 9.23 -18.31
C GLN A 59 -3.43 9.21 -16.96
N LEU A 60 -4.09 9.70 -15.90
CA LEU A 60 -3.55 9.65 -14.54
C LEU A 60 -3.37 8.21 -14.04
N VAL A 61 -4.25 7.28 -14.37
CA VAL A 61 -4.08 5.87 -14.00
C VAL A 61 -2.86 5.27 -14.68
N ARG A 62 -2.65 5.55 -15.97
CA ARG A 62 -1.42 5.16 -16.68
C ARG A 62 -0.17 5.75 -16.03
N ARG A 63 -0.19 7.05 -15.72
CA ARG A 63 0.91 7.72 -15.02
C ARG A 63 1.13 7.17 -13.62
N PHE A 64 0.07 6.79 -12.91
CA PHE A 64 0.17 6.22 -11.57
C PHE A 64 1.01 4.94 -11.58
N PHE A 65 0.66 3.97 -12.43
CA PHE A 65 1.42 2.72 -12.52
C PHE A 65 2.83 2.94 -13.07
N LEU A 66 3.00 3.81 -14.07
CA LEU A 66 4.33 4.16 -14.59
C LEU A 66 5.23 4.74 -13.49
N ILE A 67 4.77 5.78 -12.80
CA ILE A 67 5.56 6.47 -11.78
C ILE A 67 5.90 5.53 -10.64
N LEU A 68 4.93 4.78 -10.11
CA LEU A 68 5.21 3.87 -9.00
C LEU A 68 6.07 2.67 -9.39
N SER A 69 5.97 2.17 -10.64
CA SER A 69 6.84 1.09 -11.13
C SER A 69 8.31 1.49 -11.19
N ARG A 70 8.59 2.80 -11.34
CA ARG A 70 9.94 3.37 -11.46
C ARG A 70 10.34 4.21 -10.26
N TRP A 71 9.52 4.23 -9.21
CA TRP A 71 9.79 5.07 -8.05
C TRP A 71 11.02 4.55 -7.32
N ASN A 72 12.01 5.41 -7.07
CA ASN A 72 13.13 5.07 -6.21
C ASN A 72 12.67 5.15 -4.75
N TRP A 73 12.44 3.99 -4.13
CA TRP A 73 11.95 3.85 -2.76
C TRP A 73 12.95 4.21 -1.67
N ASP A 74 14.21 4.55 -2.01
CA ASP A 74 15.12 5.25 -1.09
C ASP A 74 14.59 6.65 -0.74
N ASN A 75 13.71 7.20 -1.60
CA ASN A 75 13.07 8.49 -1.42
C ASN A 75 11.61 8.32 -0.96
N PRO A 76 11.19 9.05 0.09
CA PRO A 76 9.81 9.02 0.56
C PRO A 76 8.85 9.68 -0.40
N VAL A 77 7.62 9.15 -0.47
CA VAL A 77 6.50 9.85 -1.09
C VAL A 77 5.94 10.87 -0.10
N THR A 78 6.00 12.14 -0.46
CA THR A 78 5.49 13.27 0.33
C THR A 78 4.53 14.13 -0.51
N LEU A 79 3.47 14.64 0.10
CA LEU A 79 2.54 15.59 -0.57
C LEU A 79 2.89 17.05 -0.31
N CYS A 80 3.65 17.32 0.75
CA CYS A 80 4.12 18.63 1.17
C CYS A 80 5.45 18.44 1.93
N PRO A 81 6.23 19.52 2.14
CA PRO A 81 7.43 19.46 2.96
C PRO A 81 7.14 18.92 4.36
N ILE A 82 8.01 18.04 4.86
CA ILE A 82 7.97 17.54 6.23
C ILE A 82 8.48 18.66 7.14
N ARG A 83 7.63 19.13 8.06
CA ARG A 83 7.95 20.23 8.97
C ARG A 83 8.15 19.70 10.39
N GLN A 84 9.15 20.24 11.07
CA GLN A 84 9.20 20.19 12.54
C GLN A 84 8.42 21.39 13.10
N SER A 85 7.89 21.24 14.30
CA SER A 85 7.24 22.35 15.00
C SER A 85 8.18 22.87 16.09
N ASN A 86 8.37 24.19 16.10
CA ASN A 86 9.08 24.90 17.17
C ASN A 86 8.11 25.46 18.22
N GLU A 87 6.82 25.15 18.11
CA GLU A 87 5.80 25.60 19.07
C GLU A 87 5.91 24.80 20.37
N ILE A 88 5.87 25.52 21.50
CA ILE A 88 5.93 24.93 22.84
C ILE A 88 4.80 23.89 22.99
N GLY A 89 5.16 22.68 23.43
CA GLY A 89 4.22 21.54 23.54
C GLY A 89 4.14 20.66 22.28
N LEU A 90 4.56 21.15 21.11
CA LEU A 90 4.61 20.36 19.87
C LEU A 90 6.02 19.86 19.51
N MET A 91 7.07 20.44 20.11
CA MET A 91 8.48 20.07 19.87
C MET A 91 8.83 18.63 20.26
N SER A 92 8.08 18.04 21.21
CA SER A 92 8.34 16.68 21.71
C SER A 92 7.78 15.57 20.80
N PHE A 93 6.91 15.91 19.84
CA PHE A 93 6.33 14.91 18.95
C PHE A 93 7.38 14.39 17.96
N LYS A 94 7.53 13.06 17.91
CA LYS A 94 8.36 12.40 16.90
C LYS A 94 7.78 12.68 15.50
N VAL A 95 8.59 13.29 14.64
CA VAL A 95 8.31 13.44 13.20
C VAL A 95 9.20 12.46 12.43
N TRP A 96 8.67 11.83 11.37
CA TRP A 96 9.43 10.89 10.55
C TRP A 96 10.71 11.54 10.01
N ASN A 97 11.86 10.98 10.38
CA ASN A 97 13.16 11.52 10.03
C ASN A 97 14.19 10.38 9.91
N PRO A 98 14.51 9.90 8.69
CA PRO A 98 15.48 8.83 8.49
C PRO A 98 16.91 9.28 8.87
N LYS A 99 17.24 10.58 8.80
CA LYS A 99 18.58 11.02 9.21
C LYS A 99 18.80 10.83 10.71
N GLN A 100 17.75 11.00 11.51
CA GLN A 100 17.81 10.93 12.96
C GLN A 100 17.51 9.53 13.51
N TYR A 101 16.47 8.86 13.02
CA TYR A 101 15.97 7.63 13.62
C TYR A 101 16.31 6.39 12.77
N ALA A 102 17.03 5.42 13.36
CA ALA A 102 17.36 4.17 12.69
C ALA A 102 16.12 3.35 12.27
N SER A 103 15.06 3.40 13.07
CA SER A 103 13.77 2.78 12.75
C SER A 103 13.11 3.40 11.53
N ASP A 104 13.31 4.69 11.29
CA ASP A 104 12.76 5.37 10.12
C ASP A 104 13.60 5.09 8.86
N ARG A 105 14.92 4.86 9.01
CA ARG A 105 15.83 4.44 7.91
C ARG A 105 15.52 3.06 7.36
N SER A 106 15.03 2.15 8.21
CA SER A 106 14.75 0.77 7.79
C SER A 106 13.40 0.61 7.06
N HIS A 107 12.64 1.69 6.87
CA HIS A 107 11.38 1.64 6.12
C HIS A 107 11.62 1.42 4.62
N LEU A 108 10.96 0.40 4.06
CA LEU A 108 11.23 -0.08 2.70
C LEU A 108 10.49 0.69 1.58
N MET A 109 9.34 1.28 1.90
CA MET A 109 8.49 2.01 0.94
C MET A 109 7.82 3.23 1.61
N PRO A 110 8.58 4.23 2.10
CA PRO A 110 8.05 5.28 2.96
C PRO A 110 7.02 6.18 2.24
N VAL A 111 5.80 6.26 2.78
CA VAL A 111 4.72 7.14 2.30
C VAL A 111 4.22 7.98 3.47
N ILE A 112 4.55 9.28 3.46
CA ILE A 112 4.49 10.13 4.64
C ILE A 112 3.16 10.89 4.71
N THR A 113 2.55 10.90 5.90
CA THR A 113 1.33 11.65 6.15
C THR A 113 1.59 13.15 6.18
N PRO A 114 0.77 13.98 5.50
CA PRO A 114 1.03 15.41 5.37
C PRO A 114 0.67 16.21 6.63
N ALA A 115 -0.20 15.67 7.49
CA ALA A 115 -0.57 16.31 8.76
C ALA A 115 0.58 16.20 9.76
N PHE A 116 0.79 17.26 10.55
CA PHE A 116 1.72 17.23 11.67
C PHE A 116 1.14 16.39 12.84
N PRO A 117 1.96 15.60 13.56
CA PRO A 117 3.32 15.20 13.19
C PRO A 117 3.31 14.23 12.00
N SER A 118 4.19 14.48 11.02
CA SER A 118 4.29 13.62 9.85
C SER A 118 4.85 12.25 10.20
N MET A 119 4.15 11.18 9.80
CA MET A 119 4.50 9.80 10.11
C MET A 119 4.52 8.95 8.84
N ASN A 120 5.25 7.84 8.86
CA ASN A 120 5.20 6.87 7.77
C ASN A 120 3.90 6.03 7.86
N SER A 121 3.12 5.97 6.77
CA SER A 121 1.90 5.18 6.69
C SER A 121 2.12 3.71 6.31
N THR A 122 3.34 3.32 5.96
CA THR A 122 3.72 1.99 5.42
C THR A 122 4.78 1.28 6.24
N TYR A 123 4.87 1.58 7.54
CA TYR A 123 5.85 0.99 8.47
C TYR A 123 5.73 -0.54 8.61
N ASN A 124 4.63 -1.14 8.18
CA ASN A 124 4.41 -2.58 8.21
C ASN A 124 4.92 -3.33 6.98
N VAL A 125 5.34 -2.65 5.92
CA VAL A 125 5.83 -3.29 4.69
C VAL A 125 7.07 -4.15 4.99
N THR A 126 7.09 -5.36 4.46
CA THR A 126 8.24 -6.28 4.49
C THR A 126 8.84 -6.40 3.09
N GLU A 127 10.00 -7.05 2.96
CA GLU A 127 10.61 -7.25 1.64
C GLU A 127 9.72 -8.10 0.73
N THR A 128 9.05 -9.11 1.30
CA THR A 128 8.04 -9.91 0.62
C THR A 128 6.85 -9.10 0.12
N THR A 129 6.24 -8.27 0.97
CA THR A 129 5.09 -7.48 0.52
C THR A 129 5.49 -6.38 -0.46
N LYS A 130 6.68 -5.76 -0.29
CA LYS A 130 7.27 -4.84 -1.28
C LYS A 130 7.41 -5.51 -2.64
N ARG A 131 8.00 -6.70 -2.71
CA ARG A 131 8.17 -7.47 -3.96
C ARG A 131 6.83 -7.74 -4.65
N ILE A 132 5.82 -8.14 -3.90
CA ILE A 132 4.46 -8.39 -4.42
C ILE A 132 3.81 -7.10 -4.93
N ILE A 133 3.90 -6.01 -4.15
CA ILE A 133 3.35 -4.70 -4.54
C ILE A 133 4.01 -4.24 -5.84
N MET A 134 5.34 -4.27 -5.92
CA MET A 134 6.09 -3.85 -7.10
C MET A 134 5.76 -4.71 -8.33
N GLY A 135 5.68 -6.03 -8.17
CA GLY A 135 5.31 -6.93 -9.27
C GLY A 135 3.90 -6.67 -9.81
N GLU A 136 2.92 -6.39 -8.93
CA GLU A 136 1.57 -6.07 -9.37
C GLU A 136 1.46 -4.66 -9.98
N ILE A 137 2.22 -3.68 -9.48
CA ILE A 137 2.32 -2.35 -10.08
C ILE A 137 2.93 -2.43 -11.48
N GLU A 138 3.99 -3.22 -11.65
CA GLU A 138 4.64 -3.42 -12.95
C GLU A 138 3.72 -4.15 -13.94
N ARG A 139 3.03 -5.21 -13.49
CA ARG A 139 1.97 -5.87 -14.27
C ARG A 139 0.92 -4.86 -14.72
N ALA A 140 0.40 -4.06 -13.79
CA ALA A 140 -0.61 -3.05 -14.09
C ALA A 140 -0.08 -2.01 -15.09
N HIS A 141 1.16 -1.54 -14.94
CA HIS A 141 1.80 -0.63 -15.89
C HIS A 141 1.78 -1.23 -17.30
N LYS A 142 2.27 -2.46 -17.48
CA LYS A 142 2.27 -3.16 -18.77
C LYS A 142 0.86 -3.24 -19.37
N LEU A 143 -0.14 -3.64 -18.58
CA LEU A 143 -1.53 -3.73 -19.03
C LEU A 143 -2.09 -2.39 -19.50
N THR A 144 -1.76 -1.29 -18.81
CA THR A 144 -2.24 0.04 -19.21
C THR A 144 -1.60 0.59 -20.49
N MET A 145 -0.49 -0.03 -20.95
CA MET A 145 0.23 0.33 -22.18
C MET A 145 -0.18 -0.51 -23.40
N LEU A 146 -0.94 -1.59 -23.22
CA LEU A 146 -1.32 -2.51 -24.31
C LEU A 146 -2.12 -1.83 -25.43
N LYS A 147 -3.00 -0.90 -25.06
CA LYS A 147 -3.83 -0.13 -25.99
C LYS A 147 -3.46 1.35 -25.84
N LYS A 148 -3.24 2.05 -26.96
CA LYS A 148 -2.81 3.45 -26.98
C LYS A 148 -3.84 4.38 -26.34
N ASP A 149 -5.11 4.22 -26.72
CA ASP A 149 -6.15 5.20 -26.38
C ASP A 149 -7.06 4.77 -25.23
N ASN A 150 -7.06 3.48 -24.85
CA ASN A 150 -7.93 2.97 -23.78
C ASN A 150 -7.21 1.99 -22.83
N VAL A 151 -7.73 1.84 -21.62
CA VAL A 151 -7.27 0.82 -20.66
C VAL A 151 -8.34 -0.24 -20.54
N ASP A 152 -7.92 -1.50 -20.61
CA ASP A 152 -8.80 -2.63 -20.34
C ASP A 152 -9.01 -2.76 -18.82
N TRP A 153 -10.08 -2.13 -18.32
CA TRP A 153 -10.36 -2.05 -16.88
C TRP A 153 -10.67 -3.41 -16.27
N GLU A 154 -11.32 -4.28 -17.03
CA GLU A 154 -11.65 -5.63 -16.59
C GLU A 154 -10.38 -6.46 -16.42
N LEU A 155 -9.50 -6.45 -17.42
CA LEU A 155 -8.21 -7.14 -17.34
C LEU A 155 -7.31 -6.57 -16.23
N LEU A 156 -7.29 -5.23 -16.06
CA LEU A 156 -6.53 -4.56 -15.02
C LEU A 156 -6.97 -5.02 -13.63
N CYS A 157 -8.29 -4.99 -13.38
CA CYS A 157 -8.92 -5.30 -12.10
C CYS A 157 -9.32 -6.77 -11.92
N HIS A 158 -8.95 -7.66 -12.85
CA HIS A 158 -9.20 -9.09 -12.73
C HIS A 158 -8.67 -9.62 -11.39
N LYS A 159 -9.46 -10.46 -10.71
CA LYS A 159 -9.10 -11.00 -9.39
C LYS A 159 -7.80 -11.80 -9.50
N PHE A 160 -6.93 -11.70 -8.49
CA PHE A 160 -5.73 -12.54 -8.44
C PHE A 160 -6.16 -14.01 -8.26
N PRO A 161 -5.73 -14.93 -9.15
CA PRO A 161 -6.09 -16.35 -9.08
C PRO A 161 -5.31 -17.06 -7.96
N PHE A 162 -5.66 -16.75 -6.70
CA PHE A 162 -4.89 -17.16 -5.52
C PHE A 162 -4.66 -18.67 -5.45
N PHE A 163 -5.70 -19.47 -5.69
CA PHE A 163 -5.67 -20.94 -5.60
C PHE A 163 -5.05 -21.65 -6.81
N CYS A 164 -4.65 -20.92 -7.84
CA CYS A 164 -4.03 -21.50 -9.04
C CYS A 164 -2.55 -21.11 -9.18
N ASN A 165 -2.08 -20.17 -8.35
CA ASN A 165 -0.75 -19.58 -8.49
C ASN A 165 0.31 -20.16 -7.55
N TYR A 166 -0.08 -21.06 -6.63
CA TYR A 166 0.82 -21.66 -5.67
C TYR A 166 0.56 -23.16 -5.57
N LEU A 167 1.64 -23.92 -5.34
CA LEU A 167 1.56 -25.37 -5.11
C LEU A 167 1.18 -25.69 -3.65
N TYR A 168 1.51 -24.79 -2.72
CA TYR A 168 1.34 -24.99 -1.29
C TYR A 168 0.62 -23.80 -0.66
N TYR A 169 -0.22 -24.08 0.33
CA TYR A 169 -0.99 -23.09 1.06
C TYR A 169 -0.90 -23.36 2.56
N VAL A 170 -0.83 -22.30 3.36
CA VAL A 170 -0.93 -22.36 4.82
C VAL A 170 -2.28 -21.78 5.21
N GLN A 171 -3.14 -22.62 5.79
CA GLN A 171 -4.45 -22.18 6.30
C GLN A 171 -4.34 -21.89 7.80
N ILE A 172 -4.89 -20.74 8.22
CA ILE A 172 -4.99 -20.35 9.62
C ILE A 172 -6.47 -20.29 9.96
N ARG A 173 -6.92 -21.20 10.83
CA ARG A 173 -8.31 -21.25 11.31
C ARG A 173 -8.38 -20.63 12.70
N VAL A 174 -9.29 -19.69 12.86
CA VAL A 174 -9.59 -19.06 14.16
C VAL A 174 -10.99 -19.48 14.56
N SER A 175 -11.16 -19.94 15.79
CA SER A 175 -12.45 -20.33 16.36
C SER A 175 -12.57 -19.83 17.79
N ALA A 176 -13.79 -19.53 18.23
CA ALA A 176 -14.07 -19.15 19.61
C ALA A 176 -15.50 -19.55 20.00
N LEU A 177 -15.76 -19.64 21.32
CA LEU A 177 -17.05 -20.06 21.87
C LEU A 177 -18.17 -19.01 21.76
N SER A 178 -17.83 -17.75 21.45
CA SER A 178 -18.79 -16.67 21.27
C SER A 178 -18.32 -15.69 20.21
N SER A 179 -19.26 -14.93 19.62
CA SER A 179 -18.97 -13.91 18.60
C SER A 179 -18.06 -12.79 19.13
N THR A 180 -18.23 -12.39 20.39
CA THR A 180 -17.39 -11.39 21.06
C THR A 180 -15.96 -11.90 21.25
N ALA A 181 -15.80 -13.14 21.71
CA ALA A 181 -14.49 -13.77 21.87
C ALA A 181 -13.82 -13.96 20.50
N TYR A 182 -14.58 -14.38 19.48
CA TYR A 182 -14.09 -14.56 18.13
C TYR A 182 -13.52 -13.25 17.57
N ARG A 183 -14.23 -12.13 17.69
CA ARG A 183 -13.77 -10.83 17.17
C ARG A 183 -12.44 -10.40 17.81
N LYS A 184 -12.32 -10.56 19.14
CA LYS A 184 -11.08 -10.23 19.87
C LYS A 184 -9.93 -11.16 19.46
N TYR A 185 -10.19 -12.46 19.43
CA TYR A 185 -9.17 -13.46 19.12
C TYR A 185 -8.72 -13.39 17.67
N LYS A 186 -9.64 -13.21 16.73
CA LYS A 186 -9.34 -12.93 15.32
C LYS A 186 -8.44 -11.72 15.17
N GLY A 187 -8.80 -10.58 15.78
CA GLY A 187 -7.97 -9.36 15.71
C GLY A 187 -6.56 -9.57 16.29
N PHE A 188 -6.46 -10.35 17.38
CA PHE A 188 -5.16 -10.75 17.93
C PHE A 188 -4.33 -11.58 16.94
N VAL A 189 -4.93 -12.61 16.33
CA VAL A 189 -4.27 -13.46 15.32
C VAL A 189 -3.85 -12.64 14.10
N GLU A 190 -4.75 -11.83 13.54
CA GLU A 190 -4.50 -10.96 12.38
C GLU A 190 -3.32 -10.01 12.62
N SER A 191 -3.20 -9.45 13.83
CA SER A 191 -2.09 -8.57 14.20
C SER A 191 -0.71 -9.26 14.19
N ARG A 192 -0.69 -10.59 14.25
CA ARG A 192 0.52 -11.42 14.29
C ARG A 192 0.83 -12.11 12.97
N LEU A 193 -0.08 -12.11 11.99
CA LEU A 193 0.15 -12.69 10.67
C LEU A 193 1.40 -12.14 9.97
N ARG A 194 1.67 -10.85 10.14
CA ARG A 194 2.90 -10.24 9.61
C ARG A 194 4.18 -10.87 10.17
N LEU A 195 4.16 -11.30 11.43
CA LEU A 195 5.31 -11.97 12.05
C LEU A 195 5.51 -13.35 11.43
N LEU A 196 4.43 -14.11 11.20
CA LEU A 196 4.49 -15.38 10.50
C LEU A 196 5.05 -15.22 9.08
N VAL A 197 4.58 -14.22 8.33
CA VAL A 197 5.10 -13.93 6.97
C VAL A 197 6.60 -13.67 7.02
N ARG A 198 7.08 -12.89 8.00
CA ARG A 198 8.50 -12.60 8.17
C ARG A 198 9.30 -13.85 8.57
N MET A 199 8.74 -14.73 9.40
CA MET A 199 9.39 -16.00 9.75
C MET A 199 9.53 -16.90 8.51
N LEU A 200 8.46 -17.05 7.74
CA LEU A 200 8.45 -17.86 6.52
C LEU A 200 9.39 -17.29 5.46
N GLU A 201 9.43 -15.96 5.30
CA GLU A 201 10.36 -15.27 4.40
C GLU A 201 11.83 -15.58 4.71
N ASN A 202 12.18 -15.78 5.98
CA ASN A 202 13.55 -16.07 6.41
C ASN A 202 13.84 -17.57 6.56
N THR A 203 12.90 -18.44 6.22
CA THR A 203 13.06 -19.89 6.36
C THR A 203 13.80 -20.47 5.15
N PRO A 204 14.94 -21.16 5.32
CA PRO A 204 15.63 -21.82 4.20
C PRO A 204 14.70 -22.74 3.41
N GLY A 205 14.77 -22.67 2.08
CA GLY A 205 13.93 -23.47 1.18
C GLY A 205 12.59 -22.82 0.80
N ILE A 206 12.12 -21.79 1.52
CA ILE A 206 10.93 -21.03 1.12
C ILE A 206 11.33 -19.97 0.10
N LYS A 207 10.96 -20.18 -1.18
CA LYS A 207 11.27 -19.23 -2.26
C LYS A 207 10.44 -17.95 -2.21
N SER A 208 9.17 -18.06 -1.86
CA SER A 208 8.25 -16.92 -1.82
C SER A 208 7.06 -17.19 -0.90
N VAL A 209 6.59 -16.14 -0.24
CA VAL A 209 5.38 -16.15 0.60
C VAL A 209 4.44 -15.08 0.07
N ARG A 210 3.13 -15.35 0.00
CA ARG A 210 2.12 -14.31 -0.26
C ARG A 210 1.04 -14.37 0.81
N PRO A 211 1.05 -13.46 1.80
CA PRO A 211 -0.10 -13.36 2.69
C PRO A 211 -1.31 -12.87 1.90
N TRP A 212 -2.50 -13.31 2.31
CA TRP A 212 -3.74 -12.96 1.65
C TRP A 212 -4.63 -12.13 2.58
N PRO A 213 -5.11 -10.94 2.15
CA PRO A 213 -5.83 -10.00 3.03
C PRO A 213 -7.31 -10.33 3.26
N GLU A 214 -7.92 -11.14 2.40
CA GLU A 214 -9.34 -11.48 2.49
C GLU A 214 -9.52 -12.82 3.20
N GLU A 215 -10.58 -12.93 3.98
CA GLU A 215 -11.01 -14.23 4.48
C GLU A 215 -11.49 -15.08 3.31
N MET A 216 -11.12 -16.35 3.34
CA MET A 216 -11.64 -17.33 2.41
C MET A 216 -12.82 -18.04 3.06
N PRO A 217 -13.89 -18.32 2.30
CA PRO A 217 -15.04 -19.07 2.79
C PRO A 217 -14.65 -20.47 3.30
#